data_AF-A0A2E8K848-F1
#
_entry.id   AF-A0A2E8K848-F1
#
_cell.length_a   1.000
_cell.length_b   1.000
_cell.length_c   1.000
_cell.angle_alpha   90.00
_cell.angle_beta   90.00
_cell.angle_gamma   90.00
#
_symmetry.space_group_name_H-M   'P 1'
#
loop_
_entity.id
_entity.type
_entity.pdbx_description
1 polymer ?
#
loop_
_entity_poly.entity_id
_entity_poly.type
_entity_poly.pdbx_seq_one_letter_code
_entity_poly.pdbx_strand_id
1 'polypeptide(L)' 'MIFDSLSALMSMDGYGTYVWSAYAITLVVFTYNIVRPVLMRKEVIRVQKRLHLQENADETKGST' A
#
# COMPACT_ATOMS: atom_id res chain seq x y z
N MET A 1 -19.82 24.91 24.78
CA MET A 1 -19.49 25.14 23.35
C MET A 1 -17.97 25.07 23.17
N ILE A 2 -17.36 23.90 23.42
CA ILE A 2 -15.89 23.74 23.43
C ILE A 2 -15.41 22.90 22.23
N PHE A 3 -16.34 22.45 21.38
CA PHE A 3 -16.10 21.53 20.26
C PHE A 3 -16.70 22.02 18.93
N ASP A 4 -17.13 23.29 18.81
CA ASP A 4 -17.94 23.72 17.67
C ASP A 4 -17.17 23.93 16.37
N SER A 5 -15.86 23.68 16.31
CA SER A 5 -15.17 23.77 15.02
C SER A 5 -13.91 22.92 14.96
N LEU A 6 -13.91 21.97 14.01
CA LEU A 6 -12.70 21.34 13.46
C LEU A 6 -11.65 22.39 13.06
N SER A 7 -12.10 23.61 12.73
CA SER A 7 -11.26 24.79 12.53
C SER A 7 -10.43 25.14 13.76
N ALA A 8 -10.99 25.17 14.98
CA ALA A 8 -10.26 25.49 16.21
C ALA A 8 -9.20 24.43 16.58
N LEU A 9 -9.39 23.17 16.18
CA LEU A 9 -8.38 22.11 16.27
C LEU A 9 -7.27 22.26 15.22
N MET A 10 -7.58 22.83 14.06
CA MET A 10 -6.64 23.12 12.98
C MET A 10 -5.89 24.45 13.20
N SER A 11 -6.46 25.34 14.01
CA SER A 11 -5.94 26.67 14.33
C SER A 11 -5.80 26.90 15.84
N MET A 12 -5.30 25.90 16.58
CA MET A 12 -4.67 26.15 17.88
C MET A 12 -3.43 27.03 17.64
N ASP A 13 -3.63 28.35 17.68
CA ASP A 13 -2.58 29.37 17.74
C ASP A 13 -1.50 29.31 16.63
N GLY A 14 -1.88 28.89 15.41
CA GLY A 14 -1.00 28.87 14.24
C GLY A 14 -0.13 27.62 14.04
N TYR A 15 -0.18 26.65 14.95
CA TYR A 15 0.65 25.43 14.88
C TYR A 15 -0.04 24.20 14.27
N GLY A 16 -1.36 24.22 14.12
CA GLY A 16 -2.10 23.05 13.64
C GLY A 16 -1.70 22.62 12.22
N THR A 17 -1.29 23.56 11.35
CA THR A 17 -0.77 23.26 10.01
C THR A 17 0.48 22.37 10.05
N TYR A 18 1.35 22.50 11.05
CA TYR A 18 2.54 21.65 11.19
C TYR A 18 2.18 20.23 11.60
N VAL A 19 1.24 20.07 12.53
CA VAL A 19 0.78 18.76 13.00
C VAL A 19 0.11 18.00 11.86
N TRP A 20 -0.81 18.66 11.15
CA TRP A 20 -1.47 18.07 9.97
C TRP A 20 -0.49 17.76 8.85
N SER A 21 0.52 18.62 8.62
CA SER A 21 1.58 18.34 7.63
C SER A 21 2.43 17.14 8.03
N ALA A 22 2.78 16.99 9.31
CA ALA A 22 3.52 15.82 9.80
C ALA A 22 2.70 14.53 9.62
N TYR A 23 1.40 14.56 9.92
CA TYR A 23 0.50 13.43 9.65
C TYR A 23 0.37 13.13 8.15
N ALA A 24 0.22 14.15 7.31
CA ALA A 24 0.12 13.99 5.87
C ALA A 24 1.39 13.36 5.27
N ILE A 25 2.58 13.86 5.66
CA ILE A 25 3.86 13.31 5.21
C ILE A 25 4.01 11.87 5.68
N THR A 26 3.69 11.59 6.96
CA THR A 26 3.74 10.22 7.51
C THR A 26 2.83 9.28 6.75
N LEU A 27 1.59 9.71 6.45
CA LEU A 27 0.63 8.92 5.69
C LEU A 27 1.11 8.66 4.26
N VAL A 28 1.68 9.67 3.59
CA VAL A 28 2.27 9.52 2.25
C VAL A 28 3.41 8.53 2.26
N VAL A 29 4.37 8.64 3.18
CA VAL A 29 5.52 7.73 3.29
C VAL A 29 5.05 6.31 3.60
N PHE A 30 4.10 6.15 4.52
CA PHE A 30 3.56 4.84 4.89
C PHE A 30 2.81 4.19 3.73
N THR A 31 1.91 4.91 3.08
CA THR A 31 1.20 4.42 1.89
C THR A 31 2.18 4.09 0.78
N TYR A 32 3.18 4.92 0.53
CA TYR A 32 4.21 4.65 -0.46
C TYR A 32 4.99 3.37 -0.16
N ASN A 33 5.38 3.18 1.10
CA ASN A 33 6.11 2.01 1.56
C ASN A 33 5.28 0.72 1.45
N ILE A 34 3.95 0.80 1.58
CA ILE A 34 3.03 -0.34 1.41
C ILE A 34 2.67 -0.59 -0.05
N VAL A 35 2.47 0.45 -0.85
CA VAL A 35 2.08 0.31 -2.26
C VAL A 35 3.20 -0.33 -3.07
N ARG A 36 4.46 0.04 -2.83
CA ARG A 36 5.63 -0.56 -3.50
C ARG A 36 5.68 -2.09 -3.42
N PRO A 37 5.67 -2.74 -2.24
CA PRO A 37 5.70 -4.19 -2.12
C PRO A 37 4.42 -4.83 -2.65
N VAL A 38 3.25 -4.20 -2.51
CA VAL A 38 1.99 -4.75 -3.05
C VAL A 38 2.00 -4.80 -4.58
N LEU A 39 2.52 -3.76 -5.24
CA LEU A 39 2.66 -3.74 -6.70
C LEU A 39 3.70 -4.77 -7.18
N MET A 40 4.83 -4.88 -6.47
CA MET A 40 5.91 -5.81 -6.83
C MET A 40 5.51 -7.28 -6.60
N ARG A 41 4.70 -7.56 -5.57
CA ARG A 41 4.17 -8.90 -5.27
C ARG A 41 3.22 -9.40 -6.36
N LYS A 42 2.50 -8.51 -7.05
CA LYS A 42 1.62 -8.88 -8.18
C LYS A 42 2.40 -9.47 -9.35
N GLU A 43 3.61 -8.98 -9.62
CA GLU A 43 4.45 -9.54 -10.68
C GLU A 43 4.99 -10.92 -10.29
N VAL A 44 5.48 -11.08 -9.06
CA VAL A 44 6.02 -12.36 -8.58
C VAL A 44 4.96 -13.47 -8.62
N ILE A 45 3.73 -13.19 -8.17
CA ILE A 45 2.63 -14.17 -8.21
C ILE A 45 2.25 -14.52 -9.66
N ARG A 46 2.29 -13.55 -10.59
CA ARG A 46 1.98 -13.80 -12.01
C ARG A 46 3.00 -14.73 -12.66
N VAL A 47 4.28 -14.57 -12.32
CA VAL A 47 5.37 -15.42 -12.84
C VAL A 47 5.24 -16.84 -12.29
N GLN A 48 5.01 -17.01 -10.98
CA GLN A 48 4.87 -18.33 -10.37
C GLN A 48 3.70 -19.14 -10.97
N LYS A 49 2.53 -18.51 -11.19
CA LYS A 49 1.38 -19.19 -11.83
C LYS A 49 1.70 -19.77 -13.21
N ARG A 50 2.56 -19.11 -14.00
CA ARG A 50 2.95 -19.59 -15.34
C ARG A 50 3.90 -20.78 -15.28
N LEU A 51 4.72 -20.87 -14.24
CA LEU A 51 5.65 -21.99 -14.04
C LEU A 51 4.91 -23.27 -13.65
N HIS A 52 4.01 -23.19 -12.67
CA HIS A 52 3.21 -24.35 -12.24
C HIS A 52 2.34 -24.95 -13.35
N LEU A 53 1.85 -24.14 -14.29
CA LEU A 53 1.03 -24.64 -15.39
C LEU A 53 1.85 -25.45 -16.42
N GLN A 54 3.15 -25.18 -16.54
CA GLN A 54 4.03 -25.90 -17.45
C GLN A 54 4.48 -27.24 -16.83
N GLU A 55 4.77 -27.27 -15.53
CA GLU A 55 5.17 -28.49 -14.81
C GLU A 55 4.13 -29.61 -14.95
N ASN A 56 2.85 -29.29 -14.75
CA ASN A 56 1.75 -30.26 -14.92
C ASN A 56 1.54 -30.72 -16.39
N ALA A 57 1.93 -29.90 -17.37
CA ALA A 57 1.78 -30.20 -18.80
C ALA A 57 2.91 -31.08 -19.34
N ASP A 58 4.09 -31.01 -18.72
CA ASP A 58 5.23 -31.89 -19.04
C ASP A 58 5.09 -33.26 -18.37
N GLU A 59 4.53 -33.34 -17.15
CA GLU A 59 4.22 -34.62 -16.48
C GLU A 59 3.19 -35.46 -17.26
N THR A 60 2.23 -34.82 -17.93
CA THR A 60 1.23 -35.53 -18.74
C THR A 60 1.77 -36.01 -20.08
N LYS A 61 2.82 -35.39 -20.62
CA LYS A 61 3.45 -35.80 -21.89
C LYS A 61 4.55 -36.84 -21.72
N GLY A 62 5.17 -36.94 -20.54
CA GLY A 62 6.19 -37.95 -20.24
C GLY A 62 5.65 -39.35 -19.91
N SER A 63 4.32 -39.50 -19.75
CA SER A 63 3.66 -40.77 -19.39
C SER A 63 2.95 -41.47 -20.57
N THR A 64 3.05 -40.94 -21.80
CA THR A 64 2.54 -41.59 -23.02
C THR A 64 3.69 -42.00 -23.91
#